data_AF-A0A7S4HV42-F1
#
_entry.id   AF-A0A7S4HV42-F1
#
_cell.length_a   1.000
_cell.length_b   1.000
_cell.length_c   1.000
_cell.angle_alpha   90.00
_cell.angle_beta   90.00
_cell.angle_gamma   90.00
#
_symmetry.space_group_name_H-M   'P 1'
#
loop_
_entity.id
_entity.type
_entity.pdbx_description
1 polymer ?
#
loop_
_entity_poly.entity_id
_entity_poly.type
_entity_poly.pdbx_seq_one_letter_code
_entity_poly.pdbx_strand_id
1 'polypeptide(L)'
;KAQKYLRLLSHQLPIESQFISRLEDNLNAEISLGTVTNIDEAVVWLSYTYWFVRMAKNPLQYGISQITRDRDPTLLQYRYECLRKAANVLHRCKMVRYVPDSGALSITHLGRVAANYYIEYET
;
A
#
# COMPACT_ATOMS: atom_id res chain seq x y z
N LYS A 1 -6.47 22.68 -18.29
CA LYS A 1 -5.01 22.80 -18.05
C LYS A 1 -4.63 24.08 -17.29
N ALA A 2 -4.96 25.29 -17.77
CA ALA A 2 -4.63 26.56 -17.11
C ALA A 2 -5.08 26.66 -15.63
N GLN A 3 -6.29 26.25 -15.28
CA GLN A 3 -6.80 26.27 -13.89
C GLN A 3 -5.99 25.40 -12.90
N LYS A 4 -5.40 24.28 -13.34
CA LYS A 4 -4.54 23.44 -12.48
C LYS A 4 -3.26 24.17 -12.10
N TYR A 5 -2.63 24.83 -13.08
CA TYR A 5 -1.41 25.60 -12.86
C TYR A 5 -1.67 26.86 -12.03
N LEU A 6 -2.82 27.53 -12.24
CA LEU A 6 -3.23 28.65 -11.38
C LEU A 6 -3.41 28.23 -9.92
N ARG A 7 -4.09 27.10 -9.66
CA ARG A 7 -4.23 26.55 -8.31
C ARG A 7 -2.90 26.13 -7.69
N LEU A 8 -1.95 25.63 -8.50
CA LEU A 8 -0.60 25.29 -8.07
C LEU A 8 0.17 26.54 -7.63
N LEU A 9 0.12 27.60 -8.44
CA LEU A 9 0.77 28.89 -8.17
C LEU A 9 0.15 29.62 -6.97
N SER A 10 -1.15 29.45 -6.75
CA SER A 10 -1.84 30.02 -5.59
C SER A 10 -1.79 29.15 -4.33
N HIS A 11 -0.98 28.08 -4.31
CA HIS A 11 -0.89 27.10 -3.21
C HIS A 11 -2.22 26.46 -2.78
N GLN A 12 -3.21 26.38 -3.68
CA GLN A 12 -4.55 25.86 -3.38
C GLN A 12 -4.70 24.35 -3.64
N LEU A 13 -3.63 23.69 -4.08
CA LEU A 13 -3.68 22.27 -4.44
C LEU A 13 -3.06 21.42 -3.32
N PRO A 14 -3.87 20.68 -2.54
CA PRO A 14 -3.34 19.83 -1.47
C PRO A 14 -2.47 18.72 -2.06
N ILE A 15 -1.32 18.46 -1.43
CA ILE A 15 -0.44 17.35 -1.81
C ILE A 15 -1.06 16.04 -1.31
N GLU A 16 -1.37 15.11 -2.21
CA GLU A 16 -1.97 13.82 -1.88
C GLU A 16 -1.02 12.66 -2.20
N SER A 17 -1.22 11.52 -1.54
CA SER A 17 -0.40 10.33 -1.73
C SER A 17 -0.81 9.54 -2.97
N GLN A 18 0.18 9.11 -3.77
CA GLN A 18 -0.01 8.19 -4.90
C GLN A 18 0.42 6.74 -4.58
N PHE A 19 0.76 6.47 -3.31
CA PHE A 19 1.39 5.22 -2.87
C PHE A 19 0.58 3.96 -3.21
N ILE A 20 -0.75 4.02 -3.14
CA ILE A 20 -1.64 2.86 -3.32
C ILE A 20 -1.48 2.19 -4.68
N SER A 21 -1.09 2.94 -5.72
CA SER A 21 -0.87 2.42 -7.07
C SER A 21 0.37 1.52 -7.19
N ARG A 22 1.25 1.54 -6.18
CA ARG A 22 2.53 0.82 -6.11
C ARG A 22 2.62 -0.02 -4.84
N LEU A 23 1.49 -0.35 -4.22
CA LEU A 23 1.50 -1.03 -2.93
C LEU A 23 2.16 -2.40 -3.03
N GLU A 24 1.89 -3.14 -4.10
CA GLU A 24 2.41 -4.48 -4.37
C GLU A 24 3.93 -4.47 -4.49
N ASP A 25 4.48 -3.59 -5.34
CA ASP A 25 5.92 -3.47 -5.56
C ASP A 25 6.66 -3.06 -4.29
N ASN A 26 6.12 -2.07 -3.56
CA ASN A 26 6.69 -1.61 -2.29
C ASN A 26 6.62 -2.71 -1.22
N LEU A 27 5.52 -3.45 -1.14
CA LEU A 27 5.38 -4.57 -0.21
C LEU A 27 6.39 -5.68 -0.54
N ASN A 28 6.57 -6.03 -1.81
CA ASN A 28 7.57 -7.01 -2.24
C ASN A 28 8.99 -6.58 -1.85
N ALA A 29 9.32 -5.30 -1.98
CA ALA A 29 10.62 -4.75 -1.57
C ALA A 29 10.88 -4.92 -0.07
N GLU A 30 9.91 -4.57 0.79
CA GLU A 30 10.05 -4.71 2.24
C GLU A 30 10.15 -6.17 2.71
N ILE A 31 9.42 -7.09 2.04
CA ILE A 31 9.53 -8.52 2.30
C ILE A 31 10.91 -9.03 1.86
N SER A 32 11.46 -8.51 0.75
CA SER A 32 12.81 -8.87 0.28
C SER A 32 13.92 -8.38 1.22
N LEU A 33 13.72 -7.20 1.83
CA LEU A 33 14.62 -6.65 2.86
C LEU A 33 14.51 -7.38 4.20
N GLY A 34 13.39 -8.07 4.45
CA GLY A 34 13.11 -8.74 5.71
C GLY A 34 12.54 -7.82 6.80
N THR A 35 12.18 -6.58 6.46
CA THR A 35 11.48 -5.65 7.36
C THR A 35 10.08 -6.15 7.70
N VAL A 36 9.44 -6.85 6.74
CA VAL A 36 8.07 -7.36 6.84
C VAL A 36 8.07 -8.86 6.57
N THR A 37 7.63 -9.65 7.54
CA THR A 37 7.58 -11.12 7.46
C THR A 37 6.16 -11.68 7.55
N ASN A 38 5.21 -10.87 7.98
CA ASN A 38 3.79 -11.23 8.10
C ASN A 38 2.88 -10.03 7.85
N ILE A 39 1.59 -10.28 7.69
CA ILE A 39 0.60 -9.24 7.39
C ILE A 39 0.45 -8.23 8.54
N ASP A 40 0.61 -8.64 9.80
CA ASP A 40 0.48 -7.73 10.95
C ASP A 40 1.61 -6.69 10.96
N GLU A 41 2.84 -7.13 10.71
CA GLU A 41 4.00 -6.26 10.48
C GLU A 41 3.79 -5.35 9.26
N ALA A 42 3.21 -5.88 8.18
CA ALA A 42 2.89 -5.08 7.00
C ALA A 42 1.88 -3.96 7.32
N VAL A 43 0.89 -4.22 8.19
CA VAL A 43 -0.07 -3.21 8.65
C VAL A 43 0.61 -2.13 9.48
N VAL A 44 1.54 -2.52 10.35
CA VAL A 44 2.35 -1.58 11.12
C VAL A 44 3.21 -0.73 10.18
N TRP A 45 3.91 -1.35 9.23
CA TRP A 45 4.69 -0.66 8.20
C TRP A 45 3.84 0.36 7.43
N LEU A 46 2.63 -0.02 6.99
CA LEU A 46 1.73 0.87 6.26
C LEU A 46 1.29 2.09 7.10
N SER A 47 1.31 1.99 8.44
CA SER A 47 1.06 3.11 9.36
C SER A 47 2.09 4.22 9.26
N TYR A 48 3.33 3.89 8.92
CA TYR A 48 4.42 4.86 8.81
C TYR A 48 4.40 5.65 7.48
N THR A 49 3.54 5.25 6.54
CA THR A 49 3.51 5.87 5.21
C THR A 49 2.73 7.17 5.20
N TYR A 50 3.11 8.08 4.29
CA TYR A 50 2.35 9.31 4.03
C TYR A 50 0.90 9.04 3.59
N TRP A 51 0.67 7.90 2.94
CA TRP A 51 -0.66 7.44 2.53
C TRP A 51 -1.61 7.31 3.72
N PHE A 52 -1.19 6.65 4.80
CA PHE A 52 -2.02 6.50 5.99
C PHE A 52 -2.40 7.87 6.60
N VAL A 53 -1.43 8.78 6.72
CA VAL A 53 -1.65 10.13 7.26
C VAL A 53 -2.66 10.92 6.43
N ARG A 54 -2.57 10.85 5.09
CA ARG A 54 -3.50 11.55 4.21
C ARG A 54 -4.89 10.91 4.19
N MET A 55 -4.94 9.59 4.21
CA MET A 55 -6.18 8.83 4.29
C MET A 55 -6.97 9.17 5.56
N ALA A 56 -6.30 9.33 6.71
CA ALA A 56 -6.93 9.75 7.95
C ALA A 56 -7.47 11.20 7.91
N LYS A 57 -6.80 12.11 7.17
CA LYS A 57 -7.21 13.52 7.04
C LYS A 57 -8.29 13.76 5.99
N ASN A 58 -8.23 13.05 4.86
CA ASN A 58 -9.15 13.23 3.73
C ASN A 58 -9.62 11.86 3.16
N PRO A 59 -10.45 11.10 3.88
CA PRO A 59 -10.82 9.72 3.49
C PRO A 59 -11.55 9.62 2.15
N LEU A 60 -12.35 10.63 1.83
CA LEU A 60 -13.16 10.67 0.60
C LEU A 60 -12.28 10.60 -0.65
N GLN A 61 -11.11 11.23 -0.63
CA GLN A 61 -10.13 11.19 -1.72
C GLN A 61 -9.55 9.79 -1.95
N TYR A 62 -9.59 8.92 -0.94
CA TYR A 62 -9.09 7.55 -0.99
C TYR A 62 -10.22 6.52 -1.14
N GLY A 63 -11.45 6.97 -1.48
CA GLY A 63 -12.60 6.09 -1.70
C GLY A 63 -13.24 5.54 -0.43
N ILE A 64 -12.90 6.09 0.74
CA ILE A 64 -13.42 5.63 2.03
C ILE A 64 -14.66 6.44 2.37
N SER A 65 -15.79 5.74 2.46
CA SER A 65 -17.07 6.35 2.83
C SER A 65 -17.05 6.82 4.29
N GLN A 66 -17.87 7.84 4.60
CA GLN A 66 -18.02 8.31 5.99
C GLN A 66 -18.51 7.18 6.91
N ILE A 67 -19.41 6.32 6.43
CA ILE A 67 -19.91 5.16 7.17
C ILE A 67 -18.76 4.20 7.53
N THR A 68 -17.83 3.96 6.59
CA THR A 68 -16.66 3.12 6.82
C THR A 68 -15.73 3.76 7.86
N ARG A 69 -15.49 5.07 7.77
CA ARG A 69 -14.68 5.82 8.74
C ARG A 69 -15.29 5.77 10.14
N ASP A 70 -16.61 5.90 10.26
CA ASP A 70 -17.28 5.90 11.57
C ASP A 70 -17.21 4.52 12.23
N ARG A 71 -17.24 3.44 11.44
CA ARG A 71 -17.10 2.06 11.91
C ARG A 71 -15.66 1.67 12.23
N ASP A 72 -14.70 2.20 11.47
CA ASP A 72 -13.26 1.92 11.62
C ASP A 72 -12.46 3.24 11.66
N PRO A 73 -12.45 3.95 12.81
CA PRO A 73 -11.77 5.25 12.92
C PRO A 73 -10.26 5.17 12.69
N THR A 74 -9.64 4.04 13.02
CA THR A 74 -8.20 3.80 12.83
C THR A 74 -7.87 3.25 11.45
N LEU A 75 -8.89 2.94 10.63
CA LEU A 75 -8.76 2.35 9.30
C LEU A 75 -7.92 1.06 9.33
N LEU A 76 -7.99 0.32 10.43
CA LEU A 76 -7.21 -0.90 10.63
C LEU A 76 -7.68 -1.99 9.68
N GLN A 77 -8.98 -2.25 9.65
CA GLN A 77 -9.59 -3.29 8.83
C GLN A 77 -9.35 -3.00 7.35
N TYR A 78 -9.49 -1.74 6.94
CA TYR A 78 -9.23 -1.30 5.57
C TYR A 78 -7.79 -1.61 5.14
N ARG A 79 -6.80 -1.37 6.02
CA ARG A 79 -5.39 -1.68 5.73
C ARG A 79 -5.11 -3.16 5.61
N TYR A 80 -5.71 -3.98 6.49
CA TYR A 80 -5.64 -5.44 6.37
C TYR A 80 -6.17 -5.91 5.02
N GLU A 81 -7.30 -5.37 4.57
CA GLU A 81 -7.90 -5.74 3.28
C GLU A 81 -7.01 -5.34 2.10
N CYS A 82 -6.44 -4.13 2.11
CA CYS A 82 -5.50 -3.69 1.09
C CYS A 82 -4.26 -4.59 1.03
N LEU A 83 -3.65 -4.89 2.18
CA LEU A 83 -2.44 -5.71 2.25
C LEU A 83 -2.70 -7.17 1.88
N ARG A 84 -3.83 -7.75 2.29
CA ARG A 84 -4.23 -9.09 1.87
C ARG A 84 -4.46 -9.16 0.36
N LYS A 85 -5.08 -8.14 -0.24
CA LYS A 85 -5.24 -8.06 -1.70
C LYS A 85 -3.88 -8.01 -2.40
N ALA A 86 -3.00 -7.11 -1.97
CA ALA A 86 -1.65 -6.99 -2.53
C ALA A 86 -0.83 -8.29 -2.38
N ALA A 87 -0.86 -8.91 -1.19
CA ALA A 87 -0.18 -10.18 -0.93
C ALA A 87 -0.71 -11.31 -1.83
N ASN A 88 -2.03 -11.38 -2.05
CA ASN A 88 -2.63 -12.34 -2.97
C ASN A 88 -2.19 -12.10 -4.44
N VAL A 89 -2.08 -10.84 -4.86
CA VAL A 89 -1.56 -10.50 -6.20
C VAL A 89 -0.11 -10.95 -6.34
N LEU A 90 0.76 -10.59 -5.40
CA LEU A 90 2.17 -11.02 -5.39
C LEU A 90 2.32 -12.54 -5.34
N HIS A 91 1.40 -13.22 -4.65
CA HIS A 91 1.36 -14.68 -4.59
C HIS A 91 1.04 -15.29 -5.95
N ARG A 92 0.04 -14.75 -6.65
CA ARG A 92 -0.31 -15.18 -8.01
C ARG A 92 0.82 -14.94 -9.00
N CYS A 93 1.54 -13.82 -8.87
CA CYS A 93 2.72 -13.52 -9.67
C CYS A 93 3.98 -14.32 -9.26
N LYS A 94 3.88 -15.22 -8.28
CA LYS A 94 4.98 -16.04 -7.76
C LYS A 94 6.16 -15.22 -7.21
N MET A 95 5.94 -13.96 -6.85
CA MET A 95 6.98 -13.10 -6.26
C MET A 95 7.11 -13.33 -4.75
N VAL A 96 5.99 -13.58 -4.08
CA VAL A 96 5.93 -13.84 -2.63
C VAL A 96 5.12 -15.11 -2.37
N ARG A 97 5.52 -15.93 -1.41
CA ARG A 97 4.68 -17.00 -0.87
C ARG A 97 3.86 -16.44 0.28
N TYR A 98 2.55 -16.39 0.11
CA TYR A 98 1.60 -15.93 1.12
C TYR A 98 0.81 -17.13 1.66
N VAL A 99 0.75 -17.27 2.99
CA VAL A 99 -0.07 -18.28 3.67
C VAL A 99 -1.24 -17.58 4.37
N PRO A 100 -2.49 -17.70 3.88
CA PRO A 100 -3.63 -16.97 4.43
C PRO A 100 -3.92 -17.25 5.90
N ASP A 101 -3.74 -18.50 6.35
CA ASP A 101 -4.10 -18.93 7.70
C ASP A 101 -3.20 -18.33 8.77
N SER A 102 -1.89 -18.27 8.52
CA SER A 102 -0.91 -17.70 9.45
C SER A 102 -0.59 -16.24 9.16
N GLY A 103 -0.97 -15.72 7.99
CA GLY A 103 -0.56 -14.39 7.55
C GLY A 103 0.92 -14.28 7.19
N ALA A 104 1.65 -15.40 7.13
CA ALA A 104 3.08 -15.41 6.86
C ALA A 104 3.40 -15.04 5.40
N LEU A 105 4.45 -14.26 5.22
CA LEU A 105 4.96 -13.80 3.94
C LEU A 105 6.41 -14.27 3.80
N SER A 106 6.75 -14.85 2.65
CA SER A 106 8.11 -15.28 2.37
C SER A 106 8.52 -14.91 0.95
N ILE A 107 9.69 -14.28 0.81
CA ILE A 107 10.21 -13.86 -0.49
C ILE A 107 10.61 -15.07 -1.35
N THR A 108 10.39 -14.98 -2.66
CA THR A 108 10.92 -15.95 -3.64
C THR A 108 12.13 -15.36 -4.37
N HIS A 109 12.87 -16.19 -5.12
CA HIS A 109 13.96 -15.68 -5.96
C HIS A 109 13.48 -14.65 -6.99
N LEU A 110 12.29 -14.84 -7.58
CA LEU A 110 11.72 -13.91 -8.54
C LEU A 110 11.39 -12.57 -7.90
N GLY A 111 10.72 -12.59 -6.74
CA GLY A 111 10.40 -11.36 -6.00
C GLY A 111 11.65 -10.60 -5.57
N ARG A 112 12.72 -11.31 -5.17
CA ARG A 112 14.00 -10.69 -4.81
C ARG A 112 14.67 -10.00 -5.98
N VAL A 113 14.66 -10.62 -7.17
CA VAL A 113 15.17 -9.98 -8.39
C VAL A 113 14.33 -8.75 -8.73
N ALA A 114 13.01 -8.85 -8.70
CA ALA A 114 12.13 -7.72 -8.97
C ALA A 114 12.37 -6.53 -8.01
N ALA A 115 12.54 -6.80 -6.71
CA ALA A 115 12.84 -5.79 -5.71
C ALA A 115 14.21 -5.12 -5.94
N ASN A 116 15.25 -5.89 -6.26
CA ASN A 116 16.59 -5.37 -6.45
C ASN A 116 16.74 -4.49 -7.70
N TYR A 117 15.93 -4.75 -8.74
CA TYR A 117 15.99 -4.05 -10.02
C TYR A 117 14.81 -3.11 -10.28
N TYR A 118 13.94 -2.89 -9.29
CA TYR A 118 12.74 -2.05 -9.40
C TYR A 118 11.84 -2.44 -10.59
N ILE A 119 11.59 -3.75 -10.73
CA ILE A 119 10.72 -4.30 -11.78
C ILE A 119 9.29 -4.44 -11.24
N GLU A 120 8.32 -3.99 -12.02
CA GLU A 120 6.89 -4.04 -11.68
C GLU A 120 6.34 -5.47 -11.71
N TYR A 121 5.36 -5.76 -10.84
CA TYR A 121 4.76 -7.09 -10.73
C TYR A 121 3.93 -7.58 -11.93
N GLU A 122 3.47 -6.67 -12.80
CA GLU A 122 2.53 -6.94 -13.90
C GLU A 122 3.23 -7.13 -15.26
N THR A 123 4.50 -7.54 -15.26
CA THR A 123 5.31 -7.66 -16.49
C THR A 123 4.71 -8.60 -17.53
#